data_AF-A0A963HD16-F1
#
_entry.id   AF-A0A963HD16-F1
#
_cell.length_a   1.000
_cell.length_b   1.000
_cell.length_c   1.000
_cell.angle_alpha   90.00
_cell.angle_beta   90.00
_cell.angle_gamma   90.00
#
_symmetry.space_group_name_H-M   'P 1'
#
loop_
_entity.id
_entity.type
_entity.pdbx_description
1 polymer ?
#
loop_
_entity_poly.entity_id
_entity_poly.type
_entity_poly.pdbx_seq_one_letter_code
_entity_poly.pdbx_strand_id
1 'polypeptide(L)'
;LRGSSVDLLHVLFGSVLALDDAALLLLASFASLSVVVLAVGLRLFVLEGCDPAFLARISRLGPLAHYGFMILLVLNLVAGFHALGTLMAVGIMILPAAAARLWVCNIGPLLLIAVFTAFLGSFLGLLLSYHVDLPSGPAIVLTLGGLYLLSLAIGPLGPLASRWRSGWHFER
;
A
#
# COMPACT_ATOMS: atom_id res chain seq x y z
N LEU A 1 31.79 -4.65 19.87
CA LEU A 1 31.29 -4.08 18.59
C LEU A 1 30.18 -4.92 17.94
N ARG A 2 29.26 -5.53 18.71
CA ARG A 2 28.17 -6.41 18.24
C ARG A 2 26.75 -5.80 18.38
N GLY A 3 26.66 -4.48 18.56
CA GLY A 3 25.40 -3.77 18.83
C GLY A 3 24.74 -3.12 17.61
N SER A 4 25.44 -2.94 16.49
CA SER A 4 24.91 -2.13 15.38
C SER A 4 23.95 -2.88 14.45
N SER A 5 24.21 -4.16 14.14
CA SER A 5 23.39 -4.90 13.18
C SER A 5 22.03 -5.35 13.74
N VAL A 6 21.95 -5.71 15.02
CA VAL A 6 20.69 -6.14 15.65
C VAL A 6 19.74 -4.97 15.89
N ASP A 7 20.27 -3.81 16.22
CA ASP A 7 19.52 -2.58 16.46
C ASP A 7 19.00 -1.96 15.15
N LEU A 8 19.83 -1.97 14.10
CA LEU A 8 19.39 -1.60 12.76
C LEU A 8 18.31 -2.55 12.22
N LEU A 9 18.41 -3.86 12.48
CA LEU A 9 17.36 -4.80 12.08
C LEU A 9 16.04 -4.55 12.83
N HIS A 10 16.09 -4.20 14.12
CA HIS A 10 14.88 -3.87 14.88
C HIS A 10 14.23 -2.57 14.41
N VAL A 11 15.02 -1.54 14.10
CA VAL A 11 14.51 -0.28 13.53
C VAL A 11 13.99 -0.46 12.10
N LEU A 12 14.67 -1.28 11.30
CA LEU A 12 14.34 -1.49 9.89
C LEU A 12 13.11 -2.39 9.70
N PHE A 13 13.00 -3.46 10.51
CA PHE A 13 11.92 -4.43 10.38
C PHE A 13 10.74 -4.20 11.31
N GLY A 14 10.94 -3.50 12.43
CA GLY A 14 9.92 -3.28 13.44
C GLY A 14 9.41 -4.59 14.06
N SER A 15 9.30 -4.66 15.38
CA SER A 15 8.54 -5.75 15.99
C SER A 15 7.08 -5.34 16.07
N VAL A 16 6.28 -5.70 15.07
CA VAL A 16 4.81 -5.56 15.13
C VAL A 16 4.23 -6.19 16.39
N LEU A 17 4.88 -7.26 16.87
CA LEU A 17 4.53 -7.98 18.10
C LEU A 17 4.91 -7.24 19.40
N ALA A 18 5.84 -6.28 19.35
CA ALA A 18 6.21 -5.46 20.52
C ALA A 18 5.70 -4.02 20.39
N LEU A 19 4.61 -3.84 19.64
CA LEU A 19 3.99 -2.54 19.48
C LEU A 19 3.26 -2.15 20.77
N ASP A 20 3.69 -1.06 21.40
CA ASP A 20 3.02 -0.50 22.58
C ASP A 20 1.59 -0.03 22.26
N ASP A 21 0.69 -0.11 23.25
CA ASP A 21 -0.69 0.36 23.14
C ASP A 21 -0.78 1.82 22.69
N ALA A 22 0.18 2.66 23.13
CA ALA A 22 0.26 4.06 22.73
C ALA A 22 0.57 4.24 21.24
N ALA A 23 1.46 3.41 20.68
CA ALA A 23 1.78 3.43 19.25
C ALA A 23 0.58 2.92 18.42
N LEU A 24 -0.13 1.92 18.94
CA LEU A 24 -1.34 1.37 18.32
C LEU A 24 -2.48 2.40 18.27
N LEU A 25 -2.71 3.14 19.36
CA LEU A 25 -3.66 4.25 19.42
C LEU A 25 -3.28 5.40 18.48
N LEU A 26 -1.99 5.76 18.42
CA LEU A 26 -1.50 6.76 17.46
C LEU A 26 -1.81 6.31 16.03
N LEU A 27 -1.45 5.08 15.66
CA LEU A 27 -1.70 4.55 14.32
C LEU A 27 -3.20 4.53 13.99
N ALA A 28 -4.04 4.08 14.93
CA ALA A 28 -5.49 4.05 14.78
C ALA A 28 -6.09 5.46 14.59
N SER A 29 -5.58 6.46 15.31
CA SER A 29 -6.03 7.85 15.17
C SER A 29 -5.64 8.44 13.80
N PHE A 30 -4.40 8.24 13.35
CA PHE A 30 -3.95 8.68 12.03
C PHE A 30 -4.68 7.96 10.89
N ALA A 31 -4.92 6.66 11.02
CA ALA A 31 -5.68 5.88 10.05
C ALA A 31 -7.13 6.37 9.97
N SER A 32 -7.79 6.56 11.12
CA SER A 32 -9.16 7.06 11.19
C SER A 32 -9.27 8.47 10.60
N LEU A 33 -8.34 9.36 10.96
CA LEU A 33 -8.27 10.72 10.40
C LEU A 33 -8.07 10.68 8.88
N SER A 34 -7.16 9.85 8.39
CA SER A 34 -6.89 9.70 6.96
C SER A 34 -8.13 9.18 6.21
N VAL A 35 -8.84 8.19 6.75
CA VAL A 35 -10.09 7.67 6.19
C VAL A 35 -11.18 8.74 6.16
N VAL A 36 -11.35 9.51 7.23
CA VAL A 36 -12.33 10.62 7.27
C VAL A 36 -12.00 11.69 6.24
N VAL A 37 -10.73 12.10 6.15
CA VAL A 37 -10.29 13.09 5.15
C VAL A 37 -10.46 12.55 3.73
N LEU A 38 -10.13 11.29 3.48
CA LEU A 38 -10.38 10.62 2.19
C LEU A 38 -11.88 10.53 1.87
N ALA A 39 -12.74 10.27 2.85
CA ALA A 39 -14.18 10.19 2.65
C ALA A 39 -14.78 11.56 2.29
N VAL A 40 -14.39 12.61 3.00
CA VAL A 40 -14.84 14.00 2.71
C VAL A 40 -14.25 14.50 1.39
N GLY A 41 -12.97 14.20 1.13
CA GLY A 41 -12.23 14.63 -0.04
C GLY A 41 -12.29 13.68 -1.23
N LEU A 42 -13.11 12.62 -1.19
CA LEU A 42 -13.06 11.50 -2.14
C LEU A 42 -13.11 11.99 -3.58
N ARG A 43 -14.02 12.94 -3.86
CA ARG A 43 -14.17 13.51 -5.21
C ARG A 43 -12.92 14.26 -5.67
N LEU A 44 -12.23 14.97 -4.77
CA LEU A 44 -11.04 15.76 -5.09
C LEU A 44 -9.80 14.87 -5.26
N PHE A 45 -9.62 13.87 -4.38
CA PHE A 45 -8.53 12.89 -4.48
C PHE A 45 -8.66 11.96 -5.69
N VAL A 46 -9.90 11.58 -6.04
CA VAL A 46 -10.19 10.78 -7.24
C VAL A 46 -9.86 11.57 -8.51
N LEU A 47 -10.19 12.87 -8.57
CA LEU A 47 -9.83 13.70 -9.73
C LEU A 47 -8.31 13.88 -9.86
N GLU A 48 -7.57 14.03 -8.75
CA GLU A 48 -6.11 14.15 -8.75
C GLU A 48 -5.43 12.84 -9.19
N GLY A 49 -5.94 11.69 -8.74
CA GLY A 49 -5.39 10.38 -9.10
C GLY A 49 -5.66 9.95 -10.56
N CYS A 50 -6.74 10.45 -11.17
CA CYS A 50 -7.10 10.11 -12.55
C CYS A 50 -6.50 11.06 -13.59
N ASP A 51 -6.43 12.37 -13.29
CA ASP A 51 -6.03 13.35 -14.30
C ASP A 51 -5.46 14.67 -13.71
N PRO A 52 -4.25 14.62 -13.11
CA PRO A 52 -3.65 15.80 -12.46
C PRO A 52 -3.42 16.96 -13.45
N ALA A 53 -3.21 16.63 -14.73
CA ALA A 53 -3.02 17.61 -15.81
C ALA A 53 -4.34 18.30 -16.24
N PHE A 54 -5.49 17.64 -16.06
CA PHE A 54 -6.81 18.21 -16.36
C PHE A 54 -7.31 19.10 -15.20
N LEU A 55 -7.08 18.69 -13.95
CA LEU A 55 -7.40 19.48 -12.76
C LEU A 55 -6.62 20.80 -12.69
N ALA A 56 -5.32 20.76 -12.99
CA ALA A 56 -4.48 21.95 -13.05
C ALA A 56 -4.95 22.96 -14.10
N ARG A 57 -5.69 22.51 -15.12
CA ARG A 57 -6.18 23.33 -16.23
C ARG A 57 -7.57 23.92 -16.00
N ILE A 58 -8.40 23.30 -15.15
CA ILE A 58 -9.83 23.65 -14.97
C ILE A 58 -10.16 24.24 -13.61
N SER A 59 -9.41 23.94 -12.54
CA SER A 59 -9.73 24.45 -11.19
C SER A 59 -8.53 25.12 -10.52
N ARG A 60 -8.74 26.32 -9.96
CA ARG A 60 -7.77 27.03 -9.11
C ARG A 60 -7.43 26.28 -7.81
N LEU A 61 -8.18 25.24 -7.45
CA LEU A 61 -7.94 24.40 -6.27
C LEU A 61 -7.10 23.13 -6.56
N GLY A 62 -6.71 22.89 -7.83
CA GLY A 62 -5.87 21.74 -8.20
C GLY A 62 -4.57 21.63 -7.39
N PRO A 63 -3.79 22.73 -7.23
CA PRO A 63 -2.57 22.68 -6.41
C PRO A 63 -2.83 22.36 -4.94
N LEU A 64 -3.91 22.89 -4.35
CA LEU A 64 -4.27 22.62 -2.94
C LEU A 64 -4.64 21.15 -2.73
N ALA A 65 -5.36 20.55 -3.68
CA ALA A 65 -5.70 19.13 -3.66
C ALA A 65 -4.44 18.25 -3.71
N HIS A 66 -3.52 18.57 -4.62
CA HIS A 66 -2.25 17.87 -4.78
C HIS A 66 -1.41 17.90 -3.51
N TYR A 67 -1.18 19.10 -2.96
CA TYR A 67 -0.43 19.25 -1.72
C TYR A 67 -1.14 18.59 -0.54
N GLY A 68 -2.48 18.67 -0.47
CA GLY A 68 -3.27 17.98 0.56
C GLY A 68 -3.10 16.47 0.50
N PHE A 69 -3.10 15.88 -0.70
CA PHE A 69 -2.88 14.44 -0.89
C PHE A 69 -1.47 14.02 -0.52
N MET A 70 -0.47 14.75 -0.99
CA MET A 70 0.94 14.49 -0.66
C MET A 70 1.18 14.60 0.85
N ILE A 71 0.60 15.59 1.52
CA ILE A 71 0.69 15.74 2.97
C ILE A 71 0.04 14.53 3.66
N LEU A 72 -1.16 14.13 3.26
CA LEU A 72 -1.83 12.94 3.83
C LEU A 72 -0.98 11.67 3.65
N LEU A 73 -0.42 11.50 2.45
CA LEU A 73 0.38 10.33 2.10
C LEU A 73 1.65 10.28 2.94
N VAL A 74 2.38 11.40 3.05
CA VAL A 74 3.59 11.51 3.88
C VAL A 74 3.26 11.33 5.36
N LEU A 75 2.17 11.91 5.86
CA LEU A 75 1.73 11.72 7.25
C LEU A 75 1.45 10.25 7.55
N ASN A 76 0.70 9.57 6.69
CA ASN A 76 0.39 8.16 6.87
C ASN A 76 1.64 7.27 6.76
N LEU A 77 2.57 7.63 5.87
CA LEU A 77 3.86 6.94 5.72
C LEU A 77 4.74 7.09 6.96
N VAL A 78 4.90 8.31 7.47
CA VAL A 78 5.72 8.60 8.67
C VAL A 78 5.12 7.94 9.91
N ALA A 79 3.79 7.98 10.06
CA ALA A 79 3.10 7.26 11.13
C ALA A 79 3.35 5.74 11.04
N GLY A 80 3.29 5.17 9.83
CA GLY A 80 3.62 3.78 9.56
C GLY A 80 5.07 3.42 9.91
N PHE A 81 6.03 4.31 9.64
CA PHE A 81 7.44 4.08 9.96
C PHE A 81 7.69 3.98 11.45
N HIS A 82 7.00 4.82 12.23
CA HIS A 82 7.16 4.85 13.68
C HIS A 82 6.64 3.56 14.35
N ALA A 83 5.59 2.95 13.80
CA ALA A 83 5.01 1.74 14.35
C ALA A 83 5.62 0.44 13.78
N LEU A 84 5.82 0.37 12.47
CA LEU A 84 6.08 -0.89 11.77
C LEU A 84 7.52 -1.02 11.26
N GLY A 85 8.32 0.05 11.33
CA GLY A 85 9.63 0.12 10.67
C GLY A 85 9.51 0.51 9.19
N THR A 86 10.60 1.06 8.64
CA THR A 86 10.58 1.72 7.33
C THR A 86 10.36 0.75 6.17
N LEU A 87 11.01 -0.42 6.17
CA LEU A 87 10.88 -1.39 5.08
C LEU A 87 9.49 -2.01 5.00
N MET A 88 8.93 -2.40 6.16
CA MET A 88 7.60 -3.02 6.22
C MET A 88 6.52 -2.03 5.78
N ALA A 89 6.57 -0.80 6.28
CA ALA A 89 5.59 0.23 5.98
C ALA A 89 5.56 0.56 4.48
N VAL A 90 6.73 0.75 3.84
CA VAL A 90 6.79 0.97 2.38
C VAL A 90 6.24 -0.23 1.61
N GLY A 91 6.58 -1.45 2.04
CA GLY A 91 6.10 -2.68 1.40
C GLY A 91 4.58 -2.80 1.43
N ILE A 92 3.97 -2.64 2.60
CA ILE A 92 2.51 -2.74 2.76
C ILE A 92 1.78 -1.59 2.07
N MET A 93 2.42 -0.44 1.88
CA MET A 93 1.83 0.67 1.16
C MET A 93 1.82 0.46 -0.36
N ILE A 94 2.90 -0.09 -0.93
CA ILE A 94 3.07 -0.20 -2.39
C ILE A 94 2.47 -1.49 -2.95
N LEU A 95 2.69 -2.64 -2.29
CA LEU A 95 2.33 -3.95 -2.84
C LEU A 95 0.83 -4.16 -3.11
N PRO A 96 -0.10 -3.82 -2.20
CA PRO A 96 -1.53 -4.04 -2.45
C PRO A 96 -2.08 -3.08 -3.50
N ALA A 97 -1.57 -1.84 -3.55
CA ALA A 97 -1.91 -0.89 -4.60
C ALA A 97 -1.43 -1.38 -5.98
N ALA A 98 -0.21 -1.93 -6.04
CA ALA A 98 0.33 -2.52 -7.27
C ALA A 98 -0.45 -3.78 -7.70
N ALA A 99 -0.81 -4.66 -6.77
CA ALA A 99 -1.61 -5.85 -7.04
C ALA A 99 -3.03 -5.49 -7.55
N ALA A 100 -3.73 -4.58 -6.88
CA ALA A 100 -5.07 -4.15 -7.28
C ALA A 100 -5.09 -3.47 -8.66
N ARG A 101 -4.05 -2.70 -8.99
CA ARG A 101 -3.91 -2.03 -10.30
C ARG A 101 -3.79 -3.01 -11.47
N LEU A 102 -3.38 -4.26 -11.23
CA LEU A 102 -3.32 -5.31 -12.26
C LEU A 102 -4.71 -5.90 -12.60
N TRP A 103 -5.71 -5.64 -11.78
CA TRP A 103 -7.06 -6.19 -11.95
C TRP A 103 -8.04 -5.16 -12.50
N VAL A 104 -7.93 -3.89 -12.09
CA VAL A 104 -8.96 -2.88 -12.39
C VAL A 104 -8.37 -1.50 -12.70
N CYS A 105 -8.97 -0.80 -13.68
CA CYS A 105 -8.62 0.58 -14.05
C CYS A 105 -9.49 1.65 -13.35
N ASN A 106 -10.61 1.26 -12.74
CA ASN A 106 -11.54 2.16 -12.06
C ASN A 106 -11.17 2.34 -10.58
N ILE A 107 -11.14 3.59 -10.09
CA ILE A 107 -10.63 3.93 -8.74
C ILE A 107 -11.46 3.31 -7.60
N GLY A 108 -12.79 3.29 -7.72
CA GLY A 108 -13.67 2.69 -6.69
C GLY A 108 -13.34 1.22 -6.42
N PRO A 109 -13.45 0.32 -7.42
CA PRO A 109 -13.08 -1.08 -7.26
C PRO A 109 -11.58 -1.29 -7.01
N LEU A 110 -10.70 -0.40 -7.49
CA LEU A 110 -9.26 -0.46 -7.16
C LEU A 110 -9.01 -0.30 -5.66
N LEU A 111 -9.65 0.67 -5.01
CA LEU A 111 -9.56 0.86 -3.55
C LEU A 111 -10.06 -0.38 -2.79
N LEU A 112 -11.19 -0.95 -3.22
CA LEU A 112 -11.80 -2.10 -2.55
C LEU A 112 -10.91 -3.35 -2.67
N ILE A 113 -10.39 -3.63 -3.87
CA ILE A 113 -9.47 -4.75 -4.10
C ILE A 113 -8.14 -4.54 -3.38
N ALA A 114 -7.61 -3.32 -3.34
CA ALA A 114 -6.38 -3.00 -2.61
C ALA A 114 -6.54 -3.28 -1.12
N VAL A 115 -7.63 -2.83 -0.50
CA VAL A 115 -7.92 -3.10 0.92
C VAL A 115 -8.10 -4.60 1.16
N PHE A 116 -8.83 -5.29 0.28
CA PHE A 116 -9.06 -6.73 0.43
C PHE A 116 -7.77 -7.54 0.33
N THR A 117 -6.94 -7.25 -0.67
CA THR A 117 -5.63 -7.91 -0.86
C THR A 117 -4.64 -7.60 0.25
N ALA A 118 -4.62 -6.35 0.74
CA ALA A 118 -3.81 -5.98 1.90
C ALA A 118 -4.25 -6.76 3.14
N PHE A 119 -5.55 -6.80 3.43
CA PHE A 119 -6.10 -7.53 4.59
C PHE A 119 -5.78 -9.02 4.51
N LEU A 120 -6.02 -9.64 3.35
CA LEU A 120 -5.76 -11.06 3.13
C LEU A 120 -4.26 -11.38 3.23
N GLY A 121 -3.40 -10.53 2.67
CA GLY A 121 -1.95 -10.68 2.72
C GLY A 121 -1.36 -10.49 4.11
N SER A 122 -1.84 -9.51 4.88
CA SER A 122 -1.45 -9.32 6.27
C SER A 122 -1.93 -10.47 7.15
N PHE A 123 -3.17 -10.94 6.97
CA PHE A 123 -3.73 -12.06 7.73
C PHE A 123 -2.95 -13.37 7.48
N LEU A 124 -2.72 -13.70 6.21
CA LEU A 124 -1.93 -14.88 5.83
C LEU A 124 -0.47 -14.75 6.30
N GLY A 125 0.13 -13.56 6.21
CA GLY A 125 1.52 -13.34 6.62
C GLY A 125 1.72 -13.43 8.14
N LEU A 126 0.76 -12.98 8.92
CA LEU A 126 0.73 -13.17 10.38
C LEU A 126 0.57 -14.64 10.75
N LEU A 127 -0.33 -15.36 10.06
CA LEU A 127 -0.55 -16.78 10.31
C LEU A 127 0.68 -17.63 9.96
N LEU A 128 1.41 -17.26 8.90
CA LEU A 128 2.69 -17.87 8.51
C LEU A 128 3.80 -17.53 9.51
N SER A 129 3.87 -16.28 9.99
CA SER A 129 4.83 -15.87 11.03
C SER A 129 4.66 -16.71 12.30
N TYR A 130 3.42 -17.04 12.68
CA TYR A 130 3.12 -17.88 13.85
C TYR A 130 3.61 -19.33 13.70
N HIS A 131 3.63 -19.89 12.49
CA HIS A 131 4.06 -21.29 12.27
C HIS A 131 5.56 -21.46 12.10
N VAL A 132 6.29 -20.40 11.69
CA VAL A 132 7.70 -20.51 11.31
C VAL A 132 8.61 -19.74 12.29
N ASP A 133 8.08 -19.18 13.39
CA ASP A 133 8.84 -18.38 14.39
C ASP A 133 9.69 -17.25 13.74
N LEU A 134 9.24 -16.74 12.59
CA LEU A 134 9.92 -15.64 11.89
C LEU A 134 9.43 -14.28 12.42
N PRO A 135 10.29 -13.24 12.39
CA PRO A 135 9.88 -11.87 12.65
C PRO A 135 8.70 -11.49 11.73
N SER A 136 7.66 -10.89 12.31
CA SER A 136 6.39 -10.67 11.60
C SER A 136 6.50 -9.70 10.41
N GLY A 137 7.41 -8.72 10.48
CA GLY A 137 7.63 -7.76 9.39
C GLY A 137 7.99 -8.42 8.04
N PRO A 138 9.12 -9.14 7.96
CA PRO A 138 9.50 -9.87 6.75
C PRO A 138 8.45 -10.89 6.29
N ALA A 139 7.79 -11.61 7.20
CA ALA A 139 6.78 -12.60 6.86
C ALA A 139 5.58 -11.96 6.14
N ILE A 140 5.10 -10.81 6.62
CA ILE A 140 4.02 -10.06 5.98
C ILE A 140 4.45 -9.56 4.59
N VAL A 141 5.64 -8.98 4.46
CA VAL A 141 6.15 -8.47 3.17
C VAL A 141 6.33 -9.60 2.16
N LEU A 142 6.87 -10.75 2.56
CA LEU A 142 7.01 -11.93 1.70
C LEU A 142 5.65 -12.46 1.25
N THR A 143 4.66 -12.48 2.13
CA THR A 143 3.31 -12.97 1.81
C THR A 143 2.58 -12.03 0.85
N LEU A 144 2.63 -10.71 1.10
CA LEU A 144 2.13 -9.72 0.15
C LEU A 144 2.89 -9.79 -1.18
N GLY A 145 4.20 -10.02 -1.17
CA GLY A 145 5.02 -10.19 -2.36
C GLY A 145 4.61 -11.41 -3.17
N GLY A 146 4.33 -12.53 -2.49
CA GLY A 146 3.78 -13.74 -3.10
C GLY A 146 2.40 -13.53 -3.71
N LEU A 147 1.50 -12.83 -3.01
CA LEU A 147 0.20 -12.44 -3.55
C LEU A 147 0.32 -11.50 -4.74
N TYR A 148 1.28 -10.56 -4.73
CA TYR A 148 1.58 -9.70 -5.87
C TYR A 148 2.09 -10.51 -7.06
N LEU A 149 2.98 -11.49 -6.86
CA LEU A 149 3.45 -12.38 -7.93
C LEU A 149 2.33 -13.27 -8.48
N LEU A 150 1.45 -13.80 -7.63
CA LEU A 150 0.26 -14.53 -8.05
C LEU A 150 -0.68 -13.62 -8.86
N SER A 151 -0.89 -12.39 -8.39
CA SER A 151 -1.66 -11.37 -9.10
C SER A 151 -1.00 -10.97 -10.42
N LEU A 152 0.32 -11.01 -10.52
CA LEU A 152 1.06 -10.77 -11.77
C LEU A 152 0.88 -11.91 -12.76
N ALA A 153 0.81 -13.16 -12.28
CA ALA A 153 0.62 -14.36 -13.10
C ALA A 153 -0.83 -14.52 -13.57
N ILE A 154 -1.81 -14.20 -12.73
CA ILE A 154 -3.25 -14.44 -12.98
C ILE A 154 -3.97 -13.16 -13.44
N GLY A 155 -3.43 -11.98 -13.15
CA GLY A 155 -4.10 -10.71 -13.35
C GLY A 155 -4.38 -10.42 -14.84
N PRO A 156 -5.61 -10.00 -15.21
CA PRO A 156 -6.00 -9.76 -16.60
C PRO A 156 -5.25 -8.59 -17.28
N LEU A 157 -4.62 -7.69 -16.52
CA LEU A 157 -3.70 -6.65 -17.02
C LEU A 157 -2.22 -6.91 -16.66
N GLY A 158 -1.87 -8.11 -16.18
CA GLY A 158 -0.48 -8.49 -15.89
C GLY A 158 0.38 -8.49 -17.16
N PRO A 159 1.65 -8.03 -17.12
CA PRO A 159 2.54 -8.05 -18.28
C PRO A 159 2.81 -9.47 -18.83
N LEU A 160 2.59 -10.53 -18.04
CA LEU A 160 2.61 -11.91 -18.54
C LEU A 160 1.33 -12.30 -19.29
N ALA A 161 0.15 -11.92 -18.79
CA ALA A 161 -1.12 -12.16 -19.48
C ALA A 161 -1.25 -11.31 -20.75
N SER A 162 -0.72 -10.09 -20.75
CA SER A 162 -0.69 -9.23 -21.95
C SER A 162 0.32 -9.72 -22.98
N ARG A 163 1.43 -10.36 -22.58
CA ARG A 163 2.34 -11.03 -23.52
C ARG A 163 1.71 -12.27 -24.17
N TRP A 164 0.82 -12.98 -23.47
CA TRP A 164 0.06 -14.08 -24.05
C TRP A 164 -1.09 -13.60 -24.95
N ARG A 165 -1.68 -12.43 -24.67
CA ARG A 165 -2.73 -11.82 -25.50
C ARG A 165 -2.21 -10.91 -26.62
N SER A 166 -0.94 -10.49 -26.55
CA SER A 166 -0.24 -9.73 -27.59
C SER A 166 0.24 -10.63 -28.74
N GLY A 167 -0.62 -11.58 -29.15
CA GLY A 167 -0.49 -12.28 -30.42
C GLY A 167 -1.55 -11.86 -31.43
N TRP A 168 -2.57 -11.08 -31.05
CA TRP A 168 -3.74 -10.89 -31.90
C TRP A 168 -4.24 -9.44 -31.95
N HIS A 169 -4.03 -8.86 -33.14
CA HIS A 169 -4.73 -7.73 -33.77
C HIS A 169 -4.38 -6.32 -33.31
N PHE A 170 -3.44 -5.70 -34.04
CA PHE A 170 -3.68 -4.44 -34.76
C PHE A 170 -2.74 -4.36 -35.98
N GLU A 171 -3.10 -5.09 -37.04
CA GLU A 171 -2.76 -4.69 -38.41
C GLU A 171 -4.04 -4.20 -39.09
N ARG A 172 -3.94 -3.01 -39.68
CA ARG A 172 -4.87 -2.25 -40.54
C ARG A 172 -5.84 -1.30 -39.84
#